data_AF-A0A7V9F436-F1
#
_entry.id   AF-A0A7V9F436-F1
#
_cell.length_a   1.000
_cell.length_b   1.000
_cell.length_c   1.000
_cell.angle_alpha   90.00
_cell.angle_beta   90.00
_cell.angle_gamma   90.00
#
_symmetry.space_group_name_H-M   'P 1'
#
loop_
_entity.id
_entity.type
_entity.pdbx_description
1 polymer ?
#
loop_
_entity_poly.entity_id
_entity_poly.type
_entity_poly.pdbx_seq_one_letter_code
_entity_poly.pdbx_strand_id
1 'polypeptide(L)'
;HPAESWEVSHIGGDRFAGNVLVLPDGLYYGHVSPADASELATQHRRGHVSLDHLRGRSGFGFAIQAAEIYLRKHLAVTGLGAIGLQSHSRRIGIDEAVFRCGAERWKVRLRRVEADPQLLTCGSRRRNPTYAHELLAIEPHPHTQASS
;
A
#
# COMPACT_ATOMS: atom_id res chain seq x y z
N HIS A 1 24.40 -11.07 -2.35
CA HIS A 1 23.65 -12.33 -2.47
C HIS A 1 22.63 -12.22 -3.60
N PRO A 2 22.98 -12.64 -4.83
CA PRO A 2 22.13 -12.56 -6.01
C PRO A 2 21.34 -13.87 -6.31
N ALA A 3 21.21 -14.77 -5.35
CA ALA A 3 20.60 -16.10 -5.55
C ALA A 3 19.09 -16.18 -5.24
N GLU A 4 18.44 -15.06 -4.90
CA GLU A 4 17.00 -15.01 -4.52
C GLU A 4 16.16 -14.11 -5.45
N SER A 5 16.73 -13.67 -6.57
CA SER A 5 16.01 -12.87 -7.57
C SER A 5 15.71 -13.72 -8.81
N TRP A 6 14.44 -13.96 -9.09
CA TRP A 6 13.98 -14.56 -10.35
C TRP A 6 13.47 -13.44 -11.26
N GLU A 7 13.96 -13.38 -12.49
CA GLU A 7 13.58 -12.36 -13.48
C GLU A 7 12.43 -12.88 -14.36
N VAL A 8 11.34 -12.12 -14.49
CA VAL A 8 10.21 -12.43 -15.38
C VAL A 8 10.09 -11.31 -16.41
N SER A 9 10.13 -11.65 -17.70
CA SER A 9 10.17 -10.68 -18.79
C SER A 9 8.85 -9.92 -19.05
N HIS A 10 7.73 -10.30 -18.43
CA HIS A 10 6.46 -9.59 -18.68
C HIS A 10 5.48 -9.63 -17.49
N ILE A 11 5.67 -8.71 -16.55
CA ILE A 11 4.56 -8.08 -15.81
C ILE A 11 4.34 -6.74 -16.53
N GLY A 12 3.18 -6.58 -17.17
CA GLY A 12 2.86 -5.51 -18.13
C GLY A 12 3.49 -4.15 -17.80
N GLY A 13 4.28 -3.63 -18.75
CA GLY A 13 4.99 -2.36 -18.65
C GLY A 13 4.54 -1.36 -19.72
N ASP A 14 4.21 -0.15 -19.27
CA ASP A 14 4.48 1.07 -20.02
C ASP A 14 5.34 2.01 -19.13
N ARG A 15 6.66 1.82 -19.29
CA ARG A 15 7.74 2.81 -19.36
C ARG A 15 8.25 3.61 -18.16
N PHE A 16 7.80 3.48 -16.91
CA PHE A 16 8.65 3.93 -15.77
C PHE A 16 8.60 3.04 -14.54
N ALA A 17 9.75 2.37 -14.32
CA ALA A 17 10.27 1.79 -13.10
C ALA A 17 9.75 0.43 -12.62
N GLY A 18 10.71 -0.40 -12.21
CA GLY A 18 10.49 -1.80 -11.84
C GLY A 18 9.46 -1.94 -10.72
N ASN A 19 8.43 -2.73 -10.98
CA ASN A 19 7.54 -3.22 -9.95
C ASN A 19 8.25 -4.37 -9.24
N VAL A 20 8.72 -4.13 -8.01
CA VAL A 20 9.31 -5.20 -7.20
C VAL A 20 8.18 -5.81 -6.38
N LEU A 21 7.93 -7.11 -6.59
CA LEU A 21 7.07 -7.93 -5.77
C LEU A 21 7.95 -8.71 -4.78
N VAL A 22 7.75 -8.50 -3.48
CA VAL A 22 8.47 -9.28 -2.46
C VAL A 22 7.54 -10.32 -1.86
N LEU A 23 7.90 -11.60 -1.97
CA LEU A 23 7.19 -12.72 -1.36
C LEU A 23 7.97 -13.22 -0.13
N PRO A 24 7.27 -13.71 0.92
CA PRO A 24 5.82 -13.96 1.01
C PRO A 24 4.96 -12.73 1.34
N ASP A 25 5.55 -11.57 1.63
CA ASP A 25 4.85 -10.38 2.16
C ASP A 25 3.91 -9.67 1.17
N GLY A 26 4.00 -9.99 -0.12
CA GLY A 26 3.13 -9.47 -1.17
C GLY A 26 3.30 -7.97 -1.43
N LEU A 27 4.44 -7.37 -1.09
CA LEU A 27 4.61 -5.92 -1.22
C LEU A 27 4.84 -5.51 -2.66
N TYR A 28 4.16 -4.47 -3.10
CA TYR A 28 4.42 -3.77 -4.35
C TYR A 28 5.22 -2.51 -4.08
N TYR A 29 6.38 -2.40 -4.72
CA TYR A 29 7.14 -1.15 -4.82
C TYR A 29 7.12 -0.65 -6.26
N GLY A 30 6.96 0.65 -6.46
CA GLY A 30 7.08 1.30 -7.77
C GLY A 30 8.14 2.40 -7.75
N HIS A 31 8.58 2.85 -8.92
CA HIS A 31 9.59 3.92 -9.04
C HIS A 31 10.97 3.55 -8.44
N VAL A 32 11.32 2.26 -8.44
CA VAL A 32 12.64 1.78 -7.97
C VAL A 32 13.66 1.97 -9.09
N SER A 33 14.69 2.79 -8.87
CA SER A 33 15.84 2.84 -9.78
C SER A 33 16.80 1.67 -9.52
N PRO A 34 17.68 1.30 -10.46
CA PRO A 34 18.70 0.27 -10.24
C PRO A 34 19.62 0.56 -9.03
N ALA A 35 19.86 1.85 -8.72
CA ALA A 35 20.64 2.26 -7.55
C ALA A 35 19.87 2.02 -6.23
N ASP A 36 18.55 2.23 -6.24
CA ASP A 36 17.70 2.05 -5.06
C ASP A 36 17.39 0.58 -4.76
N ALA A 37 17.56 -0.30 -5.75
CA ALA A 37 17.20 -1.71 -5.63
C ALA A 37 17.98 -2.44 -4.53
N SER A 38 19.29 -2.18 -4.38
CA SER A 38 20.11 -2.81 -3.34
C SER A 38 19.78 -2.30 -1.93
N GLU A 39 19.45 -1.02 -1.83
CA GLU A 39 19.06 -0.40 -0.56
C GLU A 39 17.66 -0.88 -0.15
N LEU A 40 16.70 -0.91 -1.08
CA LEU A 40 15.37 -1.47 -0.87
C LEU A 40 15.43 -2.93 -0.41
N ALA A 41 16.23 -3.77 -1.07
CA ALA A 41 16.42 -5.16 -0.67
C ALA A 41 17.05 -5.29 0.72
N THR A 42 17.97 -4.38 1.08
CA THR A 42 18.61 -4.38 2.40
C THR A 42 17.66 -3.94 3.51
N GLN A 43 16.87 -2.88 3.28
CA GLN A 43 15.82 -2.43 4.20
C GLN A 43 14.76 -3.51 4.40
N HIS A 44 14.34 -4.16 3.31
CA HIS A 44 13.35 -5.23 3.37
C HIS A 44 13.87 -6.44 4.17
N ARG A 45 15.11 -6.90 3.93
CA ARG A 45 15.75 -7.95 4.75
C ARG A 45 15.85 -7.59 6.23
N ARG A 46 15.93 -6.30 6.55
CA ARG A 46 15.93 -5.80 7.94
C ARG A 46 14.52 -5.64 8.54
N GLY A 47 13.48 -6.01 7.80
CA GLY A 47 12.10 -5.94 8.29
C GLY A 47 11.45 -4.57 8.09
N HIS A 48 11.96 -3.73 7.19
CA HIS A 48 11.46 -2.37 6.95
C HIS A 48 10.95 -2.16 5.52
N VAL A 49 9.93 -1.32 5.37
CA VAL A 49 9.43 -0.81 4.09
C VAL A 49 10.02 0.56 3.79
N SER A 50 10.33 0.83 2.52
CA SER A 50 10.55 2.20 2.04
C SER A 50 9.20 2.85 1.76
N LEU A 51 8.88 3.93 2.49
CA LEU A 51 7.59 4.63 2.38
C LEU A 51 7.46 5.43 1.08
N ASP A 52 8.57 5.77 0.44
CA ASP A 52 8.62 6.53 -0.81
C ASP A 52 8.28 5.65 -2.02
N HIS A 53 8.67 4.37 -1.94
CA HIS A 53 8.45 3.39 -3.02
C HIS A 53 7.24 2.50 -2.79
N LEU A 54 6.70 2.41 -1.55
CA LEU A 54 5.59 1.51 -1.22
C LEU A 54 4.32 1.89 -2.01
N ARG A 55 3.84 0.95 -2.83
CA ARG A 55 2.59 1.04 -3.61
C ARG A 55 1.47 0.18 -3.02
N GLY A 56 1.79 -0.76 -2.14
CA GLY A 56 0.80 -1.47 -1.32
C GLY A 56 1.14 -2.95 -1.10
N ARG A 57 0.16 -3.74 -0.66
CA ARG A 57 0.27 -5.19 -0.42
C ARG A 57 -0.76 -5.96 -1.24
N SER A 58 -0.33 -6.99 -1.96
CA SER A 58 -1.13 -7.81 -2.88
C SER A 58 -2.32 -8.53 -2.23
N GLY A 59 -2.31 -8.73 -0.91
CA GLY A 59 -3.41 -9.32 -0.15
C GLY A 59 -4.52 -8.37 0.27
N PHE A 60 -4.38 -7.06 0.02
CA PHE A 60 -5.35 -6.04 0.45
C PHE A 60 -6.07 -5.40 -0.73
N GLY A 61 -7.33 -5.02 -0.55
CA GLY A 61 -8.02 -4.15 -1.51
C GLY A 61 -7.37 -2.76 -1.57
N PHE A 62 -7.47 -2.06 -2.70
CA PHE A 62 -6.82 -0.76 -2.92
C PHE A 62 -7.05 0.26 -1.80
N ALA A 63 -8.26 0.32 -1.23
CA ALA A 63 -8.59 1.21 -0.12
C ALA A 63 -7.79 0.90 1.15
N ILE A 64 -7.62 -0.37 1.47
CA ILE A 64 -6.85 -0.81 2.64
C ILE A 64 -5.36 -0.51 2.41
N GLN A 65 -4.84 -0.76 1.19
CA GLN A 65 -3.45 -0.45 0.84
C GLN A 65 -3.17 1.06 0.99
N ALA A 66 -4.03 1.91 0.42
CA ALA A 66 -3.91 3.35 0.54
C ALA A 66 -3.97 3.81 2.01
N ALA A 67 -4.90 3.23 2.78
CA ALA A 67 -5.06 3.57 4.20
C ALA A 67 -3.82 3.19 5.03
N GLU A 68 -3.22 2.02 4.78
CA GLU A 68 -1.96 1.60 5.42
C GLU A 68 -0.82 2.56 5.07
N ILE A 69 -0.69 2.94 3.79
CA ILE A 69 0.36 3.88 3.34
C ILE A 69 0.21 5.24 4.03
N TYR A 70 -1.00 5.79 4.07
CA TYR A 70 -1.27 7.06 4.75
C TYR A 70 -0.91 6.98 6.25
N LEU A 71 -1.29 5.89 6.91
CA LEU A 71 -1.01 5.70 8.33
C LEU A 71 0.49 5.55 8.62
N ARG A 72 1.21 4.76 7.82
CA ARG A 72 2.67 4.60 7.95
C ARG A 72 3.40 5.93 7.79
N LYS A 73 2.98 6.77 6.84
CA LYS A 73 3.54 8.12 6.65
C LYS A 73 3.22 9.05 7.82
N HIS A 74 1.98 9.01 8.32
CA HIS A 74 1.56 9.83 9.45
C HIS A 74 2.34 9.50 10.74
N LEU A 75 2.59 8.23 11.00
CA LEU A 75 3.31 7.77 12.19
C LEU A 75 4.83 7.61 11.98
N ALA A 76 5.34 7.87 10.77
CA ALA A 76 6.72 7.59 10.37
C ALA A 76 7.17 6.13 10.66
N VAL A 77 6.28 5.16 10.48
CA VAL A 77 6.51 3.74 10.81
C VAL A 77 6.90 2.93 9.58
N THR A 78 8.09 2.33 9.62
CA THR A 78 8.64 1.53 8.51
C THR A 78 8.62 0.02 8.76
N GLY A 79 8.39 -0.47 9.99
CA GLY A 79 8.44 -1.91 10.27
C GLY A 79 7.36 -2.71 9.52
N LEU A 80 7.74 -3.85 8.92
CA LEU A 80 6.84 -4.70 8.14
C LEU A 80 5.63 -5.17 8.95
N GLY A 81 5.85 -5.66 10.17
CA GLY A 81 4.80 -6.10 11.08
C GLY A 81 4.19 -5.00 11.97
N ALA A 82 4.61 -3.74 11.79
CA ALA A 82 4.24 -2.68 12.72
C ALA A 82 2.77 -2.24 12.60
N ILE A 83 2.15 -2.44 11.43
CA ILE A 83 0.75 -2.14 11.17
C ILE A 83 0.02 -3.44 10.85
N GLY A 84 -1.05 -3.71 11.60
CA GLY A 84 -1.95 -4.84 11.35
C GLY A 84 -3.38 -4.38 11.15
N LEU A 85 -4.01 -4.75 10.03
CA LEU A 85 -5.43 -4.48 9.81
C LEU A 85 -6.28 -5.23 10.84
N GLN A 86 -7.25 -4.54 11.45
CA GLN A 86 -8.20 -5.14 12.38
C GLN A 86 -9.61 -5.20 11.82
N SER A 87 -10.03 -4.14 11.12
CA SER A 87 -11.32 -4.12 10.43
C SER A 87 -11.28 -3.18 9.24
N HIS A 88 -12.13 -3.45 8.26
CA HIS A 88 -12.41 -2.58 7.14
C HIS A 88 -13.91 -2.57 6.90
N SER A 89 -14.47 -1.39 6.65
CA SER A 89 -15.85 -1.24 6.23
C SER A 89 -15.95 -0.18 5.13
N ARG A 90 -17.00 -0.29 4.32
CA ARG A 90 -17.32 0.70 3.30
C ARG A 90 -18.74 1.19 3.51
N ARG A 91 -18.91 2.52 3.49
CA ARG A 91 -20.22 3.19 3.47
C ARG A 91 -20.19 4.27 2.40
N ILE A 92 -21.09 4.18 1.43
CA ILE A 92 -21.34 5.15 0.33
C ILE A 92 -20.12 6.04 0.01
N GLY A 93 -19.20 5.53 -0.81
CA GLY A 93 -18.03 6.29 -1.28
C GLY A 93 -16.91 6.52 -0.26
N ILE A 94 -17.10 6.12 1.00
CA ILE A 94 -16.11 6.22 2.08
C ILE A 94 -15.67 4.82 2.50
N ASP A 95 -14.35 4.59 2.48
CA ASP A 95 -13.72 3.42 3.06
C ASP A 95 -13.16 3.80 4.44
N GLU A 96 -13.42 2.98 5.44
CA GLU A 96 -12.88 3.12 6.80
C GLU A 96 -12.08 1.86 7.14
N ALA A 97 -10.81 2.04 7.49
CA ALA A 97 -9.93 0.96 7.92
C ALA A 97 -9.40 1.26 9.33
N VAL A 98 -9.47 0.26 10.21
CA VAL A 98 -8.89 0.32 11.55
C VAL A 98 -7.66 -0.57 11.59
N PHE A 99 -6.55 0.01 12.02
CA PHE A 99 -5.28 -0.67 12.16
C PHE A 99 -4.80 -0.65 13.59
N ARG A 100 -4.09 -1.70 13.98
CA ARG A 100 -3.27 -1.75 15.19
C ARG A 100 -1.85 -1.27 14.86
N CYS A 101 -1.31 -0.40 15.69
CA CYS A 101 0.10 -0.02 15.69
C CYS A 101 0.62 -0.07 17.13
N GLY A 102 1.41 -1.09 17.47
CA GLY A 102 1.77 -1.38 18.86
C GLY A 102 0.52 -1.63 19.73
N ALA A 103 0.38 -0.87 20.81
CA ALA A 103 -0.78 -0.94 21.71
C ALA A 103 -1.96 -0.04 21.28
N GLU A 104 -1.75 0.83 20.29
CA GLU A 104 -2.73 1.79 19.83
C GLU A 104 -3.53 1.28 18.64
N ARG A 105 -4.73 1.83 18.48
CA ARG A 105 -5.56 1.64 17.29
C ARG A 105 -5.74 2.96 16.58
N TRP A 106 -5.72 2.89 15.26
CA TRP A 106 -5.81 4.04 14.37
C TRP A 106 -6.89 3.78 13.34
N LYS A 107 -7.79 4.75 13.18
CA LYS A 107 -8.83 4.75 12.16
C LYS A 107 -8.42 5.69 11.04
N VAL A 108 -8.46 5.18 9.82
CA VAL A 108 -8.18 5.91 8.60
C VAL A 108 -9.44 5.93 7.76
N ARG A 109 -9.89 7.14 7.39
CA ARG A 109 -11.06 7.34 6.52
C ARG A 109 -10.58 7.86 5.17
N LEU A 110 -11.02 7.20 4.10
CA LEU A 110 -10.71 7.56 2.73
C LEU A 110 -11.99 7.81 1.94
N ARG A 111 -11.95 8.79 1.04
CA ARG A 111 -12.97 8.99 0.02
C ARG A 111 -12.50 8.41 -1.29
N ARG A 112 -13.37 7.65 -1.96
CA ARG A 112 -13.16 7.27 -3.35
C ARG A 112 -13.54 8.42 -4.25
N VAL A 113 -12.60 8.85 -5.08
CA VAL A 113 -12.86 9.84 -6.12
C VAL A 113 -12.60 9.19 -7.48
N GLU A 114 -13.43 9.55 -8.47
CA GLU A 114 -13.12 9.25 -9.86
C GLU A 114 -11.89 10.05 -10.25
N ALA A 115 -10.87 9.34 -10.71
CA ALA A 115 -9.69 9.94 -11.31
C ALA A 115 -9.86 9.91 -12.82
N ASP A 116 -9.40 10.97 -13.48
CA ASP A 116 -9.31 10.97 -14.93
C ASP A 116 -8.56 9.73 -15.39
N PRO A 117 -9.09 8.96 -16.36
CA PRO A 117 -8.42 7.77 -16.85
C PRO A 117 -7.08 8.19 -17.44
N GLN A 118 -6.00 7.91 -16.72
CA GLN A 118 -4.67 8.07 -17.27
C GLN A 118 -4.50 7.03 -18.38
N LEU A 119 -4.19 7.52 -19.59
CA LEU A 119 -3.95 6.68 -20.76
C LEU A 119 -2.65 5.90 -20.56
N LEU A 120 -2.75 4.75 -19.88
CA LEU A 120 -1.57 3.94 -19.51
C LEU A 120 -1.35 2.71 -20.40
N THR A 121 -2.10 2.55 -21.50
CA THR A 121 -1.82 1.48 -22.47
C THR A 121 -2.22 1.87 -23.90
N CYS A 122 -1.29 1.75 -24.85
CA CYS A 122 -1.62 1.70 -26.27
C CYS A 122 -2.42 0.42 -26.56
N GLY A 123 -3.75 0.52 -26.66
CA GLY A 123 -4.59 -0.51 -27.32
C GLY A 123 -5.85 -0.99 -26.60
N SER A 124 -6.20 -0.49 -25.41
CA SER A 124 -7.44 -0.90 -24.73
C SER A 124 -8.60 0.05 -25.04
N ARG A 125 -9.65 -0.46 -25.72
CA ARG A 125 -10.85 0.30 -26.16
C ARG A 125 -11.92 0.50 -25.07
N ARG A 126 -11.61 0.28 -23.80
CA ARG A 126 -12.55 0.52 -22.68
C ARG A 126 -11.94 1.52 -21.69
N ARG A 127 -12.58 2.69 -21.55
CA ARG A 127 -12.34 3.60 -20.43
C ARG A 127 -12.89 2.94 -19.18
N ASN A 128 -12.02 2.30 -18.39
CA ASN A 128 -12.38 1.95 -17.03
C ASN A 128 -12.18 3.21 -16.17
N PRO A 129 -13.19 3.64 -15.37
CA PRO A 129 -12.98 4.70 -14.40
C PRO A 129 -11.82 4.26 -13.49
N THR A 130 -10.78 5.08 -13.44
CA THR A 130 -9.71 4.90 -12.47
C THR A 130 -10.20 5.55 -11.19
N TYR A 131 -10.03 4.89 -10.05
CA TYR A 131 -10.44 5.45 -8.77
C TYR A 131 -9.21 5.80 -7.97
N ALA A 132 -9.11 7.05 -7.51
CA ALA A 132 -8.14 7.46 -6.50
C ALA A 132 -8.78 7.38 -5.11
N HIS A 133 -7.93 7.31 -4.09
CA HIS A 133 -8.34 7.26 -2.69
C HIS A 133 -7.74 8.45 -1.96
N GLU A 134 -8.58 9.40 -1.61
CA GLU A 134 -8.18 10.62 -0.92
C GLU A 134 -8.34 10.47 0.58
N LEU A 135 -7.34 10.92 1.33
CA LEU A 135 -7.39 10.91 2.78
C LEU A 135 -8.40 11.94 3.31
N LEU A 136 -9.36 11.47 4.11
CA LEU A 136 -10.27 12.35 4.86
C LEU A 136 -9.75 12.60 6.28
N ALA A 137 -9.31 11.56 6.98
CA ALA A 137 -8.84 11.68 8.35
C ALA A 137 -7.98 10.48 8.79
N ILE A 138 -7.08 10.75 9.75
CA ILE A 138 -6.36 9.76 10.54
C ILE A 138 -6.57 10.13 12.01
N GLU A 139 -7.17 9.24 12.78
CA GLU A 139 -7.59 9.51 14.15
C GLU A 139 -7.28 8.29 15.05
N PRO A 140 -6.90 8.50 16.32
CA PRO A 140 -6.89 7.42 17.30
C PRO A 140 -8.28 6.77 17.41
N HIS A 141 -8.32 5.44 17.47
CA HIS A 141 -9.57 4.68 17.60
C HIS A 141 -9.65 4.07 19.01
N PRO A 142 -10.70 4.38 19.79
CA PRO A 142 -10.79 3.92 21.17
C PRO A 142 -10.86 2.41 21.25
N HIS A 143 -10.36 1.86 22.35
CA HIS A 143 -10.56 0.46 22.64
C HIS A 143 -11.99 0.24 23.11
N THR A 144 -12.86 -0.31 22.26
CA THR A 144 -14.16 -0.81 22.73
C THR A 144 -13.90 -1.95 23.72
N GLN A 145 -13.87 -1.65 25.01
CA GLN A 145 -14.00 -2.67 26.04
C GLN A 145 -15.46 -3.12 25.98
N ALA A 146 -15.69 -4.36 25.56
CA ALA A 146 -16.99 -4.99 25.78
C ALA A 146 -17.13 -5.14 27.30
N SER A 147 -17.90 -4.25 27.94
CA SER A 147 -18.34 -4.44 29.32
C SER A 147 -19.14 -5.74 29.37
N SER A 148 -18.75 -6.61 30.31
CA SER A 148 -19.43 -7.86 30.65
C SER A 148 -20.84 -7.64 31.18
#